data_AF-A0A8J4PLQ8-F1
#
_entry.id   AF-A0A8J4PLQ8-F1
#
_cell.length_a   1.000
_cell.length_b   1.000
_cell.length_c   1.000
_cell.angle_alpha   90.00
_cell.angle_beta   90.00
_cell.angle_gamma   90.00
#
_symmetry.space_group_name_H-M   'P 1'
#
loop_
_entity.id
_entity.type
_entity.pdbx_description
1 polymer ?
#
loop_
_entity_poly.entity_id
_entity_poly.type
_entity_poly.pdbx_seq_one_letter_code
_entity_poly.pdbx_strand_id
1 'polypeptide(L)'
;MSEKNLNTDSFEDKRYLEIPDSEIVLPAAIDSYLRQKLKDESLKNCGPQVAAFAECSKDKLFSVIWECRELQELMKNCLIDYTTSDKLKEMKRDWIDSAKKRIYEQRLKKQEEINNKNN
;
A
#
# COMPACT_ATOMS: atom_id res chain seq x y z
N MET A 1 -17.18 26.96 27.77
CA MET A 1 -17.52 27.46 26.43
C MET A 1 -16.25 27.40 25.60
N SER A 2 -16.06 26.34 24.80
CA SER A 2 -14.89 26.18 23.92
C SER A 2 -15.37 26.00 22.50
N GLU A 3 -15.56 27.11 21.81
CA GLU A 3 -15.66 27.15 20.35
C GLU A 3 -14.27 26.85 19.78
N LYS A 4 -14.03 25.59 19.41
CA LYS A 4 -12.88 25.27 18.55
C LYS A 4 -13.31 25.54 17.10
N ASN A 5 -12.70 26.56 16.52
CA ASN A 5 -12.95 27.07 15.16
C ASN A 5 -12.86 25.96 14.10
N LEU A 6 -13.96 25.67 13.39
CA LEU A 6 -14.02 24.76 12.24
C LEU A 6 -13.04 25.14 11.10
N ASN A 7 -12.58 26.40 11.05
CA ASN A 7 -11.67 26.88 10.01
C ASN A 7 -10.25 26.31 10.11
N THR A 8 -9.77 25.96 11.30
CA THR A 8 -8.39 25.45 11.47
C THR A 8 -8.24 24.00 11.01
N ASP A 9 -9.30 23.19 11.12
CA ASP A 9 -9.29 21.76 10.77
C ASP A 9 -9.17 21.55 9.24
N SER A 10 -9.86 22.38 8.44
CA SER A 10 -9.78 22.34 6.97
C SER A 10 -8.40 22.73 6.40
N PHE A 11 -7.63 23.52 7.16
CA PHE A 11 -6.33 24.04 6.75
C PHE A 11 -5.21 23.04 7.03
N GLU A 12 -5.32 22.25 8.10
CA GLU A 12 -4.41 21.14 8.37
C GLU A 12 -4.59 20.00 7.36
N ASP A 13 -5.82 19.69 6.96
CA ASP A 13 -6.10 18.67 5.94
C ASP A 13 -5.51 19.03 4.57
N LYS A 14 -5.54 20.32 4.17
CA LYS A 14 -4.95 20.81 2.91
C LYS A 14 -3.42 20.71 2.91
N ARG A 15 -2.76 21.06 4.02
CA ARG A 15 -1.29 21.00 4.14
C ARG A 15 -0.76 19.58 3.99
N TYR A 16 -1.56 18.57 4.30
CA TYR A 16 -1.18 17.17 4.16
C TYR A 16 -1.24 16.66 2.71
N LEU A 17 -2.07 17.29 1.86
CA LEU A 17 -2.10 17.00 0.41
C LEU A 17 -0.86 17.54 -0.30
N GLU A 18 -0.20 18.52 0.31
CA GLU A 18 1.03 19.15 -0.17
C GLU A 18 2.30 18.37 0.22
N ILE A 19 2.19 17.32 1.06
CA ILE A 19 3.35 16.50 1.44
C ILE A 19 3.87 15.75 0.20
N PRO A 20 5.15 15.93 -0.15
CA PRO A 20 5.74 15.26 -1.30
C PRO A 20 5.79 13.74 -1.10
N ASP A 21 5.68 13.00 -2.19
CA ASP A 21 5.70 11.53 -2.24
C ASP A 21 6.86 10.88 -1.47
N SER A 22 7.98 11.59 -1.34
CA SER A 22 9.20 11.13 -0.67
C SER A 22 9.10 11.09 0.86
N GLU A 23 8.11 11.74 1.47
CA GLU A 23 8.05 11.95 2.93
C GLU A 23 6.98 11.11 3.64
N ILE A 24 6.28 10.22 2.93
CA ILE A 24 5.22 9.41 3.52
C ILE A 24 5.80 8.34 4.46
N VAL A 25 5.85 8.67 5.75
CA VAL A 25 6.25 7.76 6.83
C VAL A 25 5.00 7.10 7.43
N LEU A 26 4.91 5.77 7.30
CA LEU A 26 3.86 4.95 7.90
C LEU A 26 4.40 4.19 9.12
N PRO A 27 3.52 3.79 10.07
CA PRO A 27 3.90 2.83 11.11
C PRO A 27 4.47 1.55 10.49
N ALA A 28 5.54 1.00 11.09
CA ALA A 28 6.26 -0.15 10.54
C ALA A 28 5.35 -1.36 10.23
N ALA A 29 4.33 -1.60 11.06
CA ALA A 29 3.35 -2.67 10.84
C ALA A 29 2.54 -2.46 9.54
N ILE A 30 2.15 -1.22 9.25
CA ILE A 30 1.41 -0.88 8.02
C ILE A 30 2.34 -0.93 6.80
N ASP A 31 3.57 -0.41 6.91
CA ASP A 31 4.54 -0.50 5.83
C ASP A 31 4.84 -1.96 5.45
N SER A 32 5.05 -2.83 6.44
CA SER A 32 5.24 -4.26 6.24
C SER A 32 4.02 -4.91 5.60
N TYR A 33 2.82 -4.59 6.08
CA TYR A 33 1.58 -5.09 5.49
C TYR A 33 1.41 -4.68 4.02
N LEU A 34 1.69 -3.41 3.67
CA LEU A 34 1.58 -2.93 2.29
C LEU A 34 2.62 -3.60 1.37
N ARG A 35 3.85 -3.81 1.85
CA ARG A 35 4.87 -4.57 1.12
C ARG A 35 4.46 -6.03 0.90
N GLN A 36 3.86 -6.66 1.91
CA GLN A 36 3.35 -8.02 1.78
C GLN A 36 2.20 -8.07 0.76
N LYS A 37 1.25 -7.13 0.84
CA LYS A 37 0.16 -7.02 -0.13
C LYS A 37 0.67 -6.84 -1.56
N LEU A 38 1.66 -5.97 -1.77
CA LEU A 38 2.29 -5.77 -3.08
C LEU A 38 2.94 -7.06 -3.60
N LYS A 39 3.63 -7.80 -2.72
CA LYS A 39 4.22 -9.10 -3.06
C LYS A 39 3.16 -10.12 -3.45
N ASP A 40 2.04 -10.19 -2.73
CA ASP A 40 0.97 -11.14 -3.03
C ASP A 40 0.29 -10.81 -4.36
N GLU A 41 0.12 -9.52 -4.67
CA GLU A 41 -0.40 -9.07 -5.96
C GLU A 41 0.57 -9.37 -7.11
N SER A 42 1.88 -9.13 -6.92
CA SER A 42 2.88 -9.44 -7.95
C SER A 42 3.00 -10.94 -8.21
N LEU A 43 2.91 -11.77 -7.17
CA LEU A 43 2.91 -13.23 -7.31
C LEU A 43 1.68 -13.75 -8.08
N LYS A 44 0.51 -13.13 -7.88
CA LYS A 44 -0.70 -13.49 -8.65
C LYS A 44 -0.54 -13.15 -10.12
N ASN A 45 0.00 -11.96 -10.42
CA ASN A 45 0.19 -11.52 -11.81
C ASN A 45 1.26 -12.33 -12.54
N CYS A 46 2.33 -12.72 -11.84
CA CYS A 46 3.44 -13.52 -12.37
C CYS A 46 3.27 -15.03 -12.16
N GLY A 47 2.05 -15.50 -11.88
CA GLY A 47 1.76 -16.90 -11.56
C GLY A 47 2.35 -17.92 -12.56
N PRO A 48 2.20 -17.73 -13.89
CA PRO A 48 2.76 -18.66 -14.87
C PRO A 48 4.28 -18.80 -14.81
N GLN A 49 5.00 -17.68 -14.66
CA GLN A 49 6.45 -17.65 -14.61
C GLN A 49 6.98 -18.26 -13.29
N VAL A 50 6.29 -17.97 -12.19
CA VAL A 50 6.59 -18.57 -10.87
C VAL A 50 6.36 -20.08 -10.91
N ALA A 51 5.27 -20.54 -11.52
CA ALA A 51 4.96 -21.96 -11.65
C ALA A 51 6.01 -22.71 -12.50
N ALA A 52 6.41 -22.15 -13.64
CA ALA A 52 7.44 -22.75 -14.50
C ALA A 52 8.80 -22.85 -13.78
N PHE A 53 9.20 -21.82 -13.04
CA PHE A 53 10.41 -21.87 -12.22
C PHE A 53 10.30 -22.88 -11.07
N ALA A 54 9.15 -22.97 -10.41
CA ALA A 54 8.88 -23.93 -9.35
C ALA A 54 8.93 -25.38 -9.86
N GLU A 55 8.39 -25.64 -11.05
CA GLU A 55 8.46 -26.95 -11.69
C GLU A 55 9.91 -27.33 -12.02
N CYS A 56 10.67 -26.41 -12.62
CA CYS A 56 12.07 -26.67 -12.96
C CYS A 56 12.95 -26.94 -11.73
N SER A 57 12.68 -26.27 -10.60
CA SER A 57 13.47 -26.36 -9.36
C SER A 57 13.07 -27.52 -8.45
N LYS A 58 11.92 -28.17 -8.69
CA LYS A 58 11.38 -29.22 -7.82
C LYS A 58 12.34 -30.39 -7.57
N ASP A 59 13.07 -30.82 -8.61
CA ASP A 59 13.92 -32.00 -8.57
C ASP A 59 15.43 -31.66 -8.44
N LYS A 60 15.75 -30.39 -8.19
CA LYS A 60 17.12 -29.87 -8.23
C LYS A 60 17.44 -29.13 -6.94
N LEU A 61 18.52 -29.52 -6.26
CA LEU A 61 19.03 -28.78 -5.09
C LEU A 61 20.16 -27.82 -5.47
N PHE A 62 21.18 -28.32 -6.17
CA PHE A 62 22.41 -27.56 -6.44
C PHE A 62 22.52 -27.05 -7.88
N SER A 63 21.87 -27.72 -8.84
CA SER A 63 21.95 -27.37 -10.27
C SER A 63 20.94 -26.31 -10.73
N VAL A 64 20.02 -25.88 -9.86
CA VAL A 64 18.92 -24.93 -10.18
C VAL A 64 19.44 -23.64 -10.82
N ILE A 65 20.53 -23.07 -10.30
CA ILE A 65 21.07 -21.78 -10.74
C ILE A 65 21.54 -21.82 -12.20
N TRP A 66 21.95 -22.99 -12.69
CA TRP A 66 22.44 -23.16 -14.06
C TRP A 66 21.32 -23.65 -14.98
N GLU A 67 20.59 -24.69 -14.57
CA GLU A 67 19.60 -25.38 -15.40
C GLU A 67 18.26 -24.65 -15.47
N CYS A 68 17.90 -23.86 -14.46
CA CYS A 68 16.66 -23.08 -14.41
C CYS A 68 16.90 -21.58 -14.57
N ARG A 69 18.09 -21.17 -14.99
CA ARG A 69 18.49 -19.76 -15.07
C ARG A 69 17.54 -18.92 -15.93
N GLU A 70 17.18 -19.43 -17.10
CA GLU A 70 16.28 -18.72 -18.03
C GLU A 70 14.89 -18.51 -17.42
N LEU A 71 14.34 -19.54 -16.78
CA LEU A 71 13.05 -19.46 -16.08
C LEU A 71 13.12 -18.52 -14.87
N GLN A 72 14.26 -18.51 -14.17
CA GLN A 72 14.52 -17.58 -13.07
C GLN A 72 14.56 -16.13 -13.56
N GLU A 73 15.22 -15.85 -14.69
CA GLU A 73 15.27 -14.52 -15.30
C GLU A 73 13.88 -14.07 -15.77
N LEU A 74 13.10 -14.94 -16.41
CA LEU A 74 11.70 -14.65 -16.80
C LEU A 74 10.82 -14.30 -15.58
N MET A 75 10.89 -15.11 -14.52
CA MET A 75 10.16 -14.85 -13.28
C MET A 75 10.60 -13.53 -12.66
N LYS A 76 11.91 -13.29 -12.56
CA LYS A 76 12.48 -12.07 -11.98
C LYS A 76 12.03 -10.83 -12.75
N ASN A 77 12.09 -10.86 -14.08
CA ASN A 77 11.68 -9.73 -14.91
C ASN A 77 10.22 -9.38 -14.68
N CYS A 78 9.33 -10.38 -14.66
CA CYS A 78 7.92 -10.15 -14.33
C CYS A 78 7.76 -9.52 -12.94
N LEU A 79 8.43 -10.06 -11.91
CA LEU A 79 8.30 -9.55 -10.54
C LEU A 79 8.80 -8.10 -10.40
N ILE A 80 9.88 -7.74 -11.09
CA ILE A 80 10.43 -6.37 -11.05
C ILE A 80 9.40 -5.36 -11.57
N ASP A 81 8.71 -5.68 -12.67
CA ASP A 81 7.71 -4.78 -13.26
C ASP A 81 6.59 -4.43 -12.28
N TYR A 82 6.21 -5.38 -11.41
CA TYR A 82 5.15 -5.18 -10.41
C TYR A 82 5.66 -4.70 -9.04
N THR A 83 6.93 -4.89 -8.70
CA THR A 83 7.50 -4.54 -7.38
C THR A 83 8.24 -3.20 -7.38
N THR A 84 7.85 -2.28 -8.26
CA THR A 84 8.46 -0.96 -8.39
C THR A 84 8.25 -0.10 -7.13
N SER A 85 9.27 0.67 -6.76
CA SER A 85 9.21 1.62 -5.64
C SER A 85 8.05 2.60 -5.75
N ASP A 86 7.67 2.99 -6.97
CA ASP A 86 6.57 3.91 -7.23
C ASP A 86 5.21 3.26 -6.98
N LYS A 87 5.02 1.97 -7.31
CA LYS A 87 3.78 1.26 -6.98
C LYS A 87 3.58 1.17 -5.46
N LEU A 88 4.67 0.92 -4.72
CA LEU A 88 4.62 0.93 -3.27
C LEU A 88 4.27 2.32 -2.71
N LYS A 89 4.79 3.41 -3.29
CA LYS A 89 4.42 4.78 -2.89
C LYS A 89 2.94 5.08 -3.13
N GLU A 90 2.42 4.71 -4.30
CA GLU A 90 1.00 4.85 -4.64
C GLU A 90 0.11 4.12 -3.61
N MET A 91 0.42 2.86 -3.30
CA MET A 91 -0.31 2.09 -2.29
C MET A 91 -0.28 2.72 -0.90
N LYS A 92 0.82 3.39 -0.53
CA LYS A 92 0.92 4.12 0.73
C LYS A 92 0.03 5.36 0.73
N ARG A 93 -0.01 6.11 -0.37
CA ARG A 93 -0.93 7.24 -0.53
C ARG A 93 -2.38 6.79 -0.41
N ASP A 94 -2.77 5.77 -1.17
CA ASP A 94 -4.13 5.24 -1.16
C ASP A 94 -4.57 4.78 0.23
N TRP A 95 -3.65 4.18 0.99
CA TRP A 95 -3.92 3.76 2.36
C TRP A 95 -4.18 4.95 3.28
N ILE A 96 -3.38 6.01 3.18
CA ILE A 96 -3.55 7.24 3.96
C ILE A 96 -4.86 7.92 3.59
N ASP A 97 -5.15 8.08 2.31
CA ASP A 97 -6.37 8.74 1.84
C ASP A 97 -7.62 7.96 2.27
N SER A 98 -7.56 6.63 2.20
CA SER A 98 -8.62 5.75 2.71
C SER A 98 -8.76 5.81 4.23
N ALA A 99 -7.66 5.96 4.98
CA ALA A 99 -7.70 6.13 6.43
C ALA A 99 -8.31 7.49 6.81
N LYS A 100 -7.92 8.57 6.13
CA LYS A 100 -8.44 9.93 6.32
C LYS A 100 -9.93 10.01 6.04
N LYS A 101 -10.39 9.46 4.90
CA LYS A 101 -11.81 9.42 4.54
C LYS A 101 -12.68 8.85 5.67
N ARG A 102 -12.24 7.74 6.26
CA ARG A 102 -12.94 7.10 7.39
C ARG A 102 -12.99 7.99 8.63
N ILE A 103 -11.88 8.66 8.96
CA ILE A 103 -11.84 9.58 10.11
C ILE A 103 -12.76 10.79 9.88
N TYR A 104 -12.73 11.37 8.67
CA TYR A 104 -13.58 12.50 8.30
C TYR A 104 -15.08 12.16 8.38
N GLU A 105 -15.50 11.04 7.80
CA GLU A 105 -16.89 10.56 7.87
C GLU A 105 -17.36 10.32 9.31
N GLN A 106 -16.49 9.77 10.17
CA GLN A 106 -16.79 9.60 11.60
C GLN A 106 -16.96 10.94 12.32
N ARG A 107 -16.13 11.94 12.00
CA ARG A 107 -16.24 13.28 12.58
C ARG A 107 -17.54 13.98 12.16
N LEU A 108 -17.92 13.88 10.89
CA LEU A 108 -19.18 14.43 10.38
C LEU A 108 -20.39 13.84 11.12
N LYS A 109 -20.46 12.50 11.21
CA LYS A 109 -21.54 11.82 11.97
C LYS A 109 -21.60 12.28 13.42
N LYS A 110 -20.43 12.41 14.06
CA LYS A 110 -20.37 12.89 15.45
C LYS A 110 -20.84 14.34 15.59
N GLN A 111 -20.55 15.20 14.62
CA GLN A 111 -21.06 16.59 14.59
C GLN A 111 -22.58 16.63 14.40
N GLU A 112 -23.12 15.81 13.49
CA GLU A 112 -24.58 15.67 13.31
C GLU A 112 -25.26 15.19 14.59
N GLU A 113 -24.70 14.19 15.28
CA GLU A 113 -25.19 13.71 16.57
C GLU A 113 -25.16 14.78 17.66
N ILE A 114 -24.11 15.62 17.70
CA ILE A 114 -23.99 16.72 18.66
C ILE A 114 -25.03 17.81 18.36
N ASN A 115 -25.22 18.17 17.08
CA ASN A 115 -26.19 19.17 16.67
C ASN A 115 -27.62 18.72 16.96
N ASN A 116 -27.94 17.44 16.73
CA ASN A 116 -29.25 16.86 17.06
C ASN A 116 -29.52 16.75 18.57
N LYS A 117 -28.48 16.75 19.42
CA LYS A 117 -28.65 16.77 20.89
C LYS A 117 -28.83 18.17 21.47
N ASN A 118 -28.44 19.20 20.72
CA ASN A 118 -28.50 20.60 21.13
C ASN A 118 -29.75 21.34 20.60
N ASN A 119 -30.57 20.67 19.79
CA ASN A 119 -31.89 21.11 19.31
C ASN A 119 -32.98 20.30 20.02
#